data_AF-A0A382YDQ5-F1
#
_entry.id   AF-A0A382YDQ5-F1
#
_cell.length_a   1.000
_cell.length_b   1.000
_cell.length_c   1.000
_cell.angle_alpha   90.00
_cell.angle_beta   90.00
_cell.angle_gamma   90.00
#
_symmetry.space_group_name_H-M   'P 1'
#
loop_
_entity.id
_entity.type
_entity.pdbx_description
1 polymer ?
#
loop_
_entity_poly.entity_id
_entity_poly.type
_entity_poly.pdbx_seq_one_letter_code
_entity_poly.pdbx_strand_id
1 'polypeptide(L)' 'VAEIGIDKLPTYLEIPAIKKDAMAGDGPFKASSEIQEQLGFPGEKVENWQQVAIEKMAETTSKYRSVQVFLDA' A
#
# COMPACT_ATOMS: atom_id res chain seq x y z
N VAL A 1 47.45 -6.50 -3.74
CA VAL A 1 46.01 -6.15 -3.85
C VAL A 1 45.35 -7.38 -4.45
N ALA A 2 44.49 -8.07 -3.70
CA ALA A 2 43.83 -9.27 -4.21
C ALA A 2 42.84 -8.86 -5.31
N GLU A 3 42.98 -9.42 -6.51
CA GLU A 3 42.01 -9.25 -7.58
C GLU A 3 40.72 -9.94 -7.17
N ILE A 4 39.67 -9.16 -6.96
CA ILE A 4 38.32 -9.68 -6.76
C ILE A 4 37.86 -10.19 -8.12
N GLY A 5 37.80 -11.52 -8.27
CA GLY A 5 37.24 -12.16 -9.46
C GLY A 5 35.75 -11.85 -9.57
N ILE A 6 35.40 -10.85 -10.38
CA ILE A 6 34.00 -10.53 -10.68
C ILE A 6 33.68 -11.14 -12.03
N ASP A 7 32.81 -12.15 -12.02
CA ASP A 7 32.35 -12.77 -13.26
C ASP A 7 31.58 -11.76 -14.11
N LYS A 8 31.87 -11.78 -15.41
CA LYS A 8 31.22 -10.87 -16.38
C LYS A 8 29.77 -11.31 -16.60
N LEU A 9 28.83 -10.39 -16.42
CA LEU A 9 27.41 -10.65 -16.66
C LEU A 9 27.15 -11.02 -18.13
N PRO A 10 26.19 -11.91 -18.40
CA PRO A 10 25.79 -12.26 -19.76
C PRO A 10 25.13 -11.07 -20.47
N THR A 11 25.23 -11.04 -21.80
CA THR A 11 24.62 -9.99 -22.64
C THR A 11 23.10 -9.90 -22.48
N TYR A 12 22.45 -11.05 -22.24
CA TYR A 12 21.02 -11.14 -21.98
C TYR A 12 20.81 -11.79 -20.62
N LEU A 13 19.99 -11.15 -19.79
CA LEU A 13 19.56 -11.69 -18.51
C LEU A 13 18.38 -12.63 -18.73
N GLU A 14 18.38 -13.77 -18.07
CA GLU A 14 17.21 -14.64 -18.04
C GLU A 14 16.10 -13.98 -17.22
N ILE A 15 14.94 -13.79 -17.84
CA ILE A 15 13.76 -13.25 -17.14
C ILE A 15 13.15 -14.42 -16.35
N PRO A 16 13.00 -14.30 -15.02
CA PRO A 16 12.39 -15.35 -14.23
C PRO A 16 10.91 -15.52 -14.63
N ALA A 17 10.46 -16.78 -14.68
CA ALA A 17 9.06 -17.08 -14.94
C ALA A 17 8.17 -16.56 -13.81
N ILE A 18 7.00 -16.02 -14.17
CA ILE A 18 6.01 -15.58 -13.18
C ILE A 18 5.49 -16.82 -12.44
N LYS A 19 5.64 -16.80 -11.11
CA LYS A 19 5.06 -17.83 -10.24
C LYS A 19 3.63 -17.45 -9.90
N LYS A 20 2.67 -18.25 -10.37
CA LYS A 20 1.27 -18.13 -9.95
C LYS A 20 1.20 -18.24 -8.42
N ASP A 21 0.35 -17.41 -7.81
CA ASP A 21 0.14 -17.41 -6.37
C ASP A 21 1.38 -17.01 -5.54
N ALA A 22 2.36 -16.32 -6.15
CA ALA A 22 3.51 -15.77 -5.43
C ALA A 22 3.13 -14.80 -4.30
N MET A 23 1.96 -14.16 -4.43
CA MET A 23 1.37 -13.27 -3.42
C MET A 23 0.25 -13.96 -2.62
N ALA A 24 0.10 -15.28 -2.71
CA ALA A 24 -0.86 -16.00 -1.88
C ALA A 24 -0.38 -16.02 -0.42
N GLY A 25 -1.15 -15.38 0.44
CA GLY A 25 -0.92 -15.25 1.88
C GLY A 25 -2.09 -14.50 2.52
N ASP A 26 -2.07 -14.35 3.84
CA ASP A 26 -3.19 -13.78 4.61
C ASP A 26 -3.37 -12.26 4.48
N GLY A 27 -2.56 -11.62 3.62
CA GLY A 27 -2.64 -10.21 3.30
C GLY A 27 -1.27 -9.53 3.24
N PRO A 28 -1.25 -8.20 3.04
CA PRO A 28 -0.02 -7.43 3.06
C PRO A 28 0.56 -7.36 4.48
N PHE A 29 1.87 -7.08 4.57
CA PHE A 29 2.51 -6.73 5.84
C PHE A 29 1.94 -5.40 6.36
N LYS A 30 1.10 -5.47 7.39
CA LYS A 30 0.49 -4.30 8.02
C LYS A 30 1.54 -3.50 8.78
N ALA A 31 1.48 -2.17 8.71
CA ALA A 31 2.28 -1.30 9.56
C ALA A 31 1.90 -1.47 11.05
N SER A 32 2.80 -1.11 11.96
CA SER A 32 2.49 -1.14 13.40
C SER A 32 1.30 -0.23 13.73
N SER A 33 0.56 -0.57 14.78
CA SER A 33 -0.58 0.23 15.27
C SER A 33 -0.17 1.68 15.53
N GLU A 34 1.01 1.89 16.11
CA GLU A 34 1.56 3.22 16.40
C GLU A 34 1.70 4.09 15.14
N ILE A 35 2.21 3.54 14.03
CA ILE A 35 2.34 4.30 12.77
C ILE A 35 0.96 4.59 12.18
N GLN A 36 0.03 3.62 12.27
CA GLN A 36 -1.33 3.81 11.76
C GLN A 36 -2.05 4.94 12.52
N GLU A 37 -1.95 4.95 13.86
CA GLU A 37 -2.55 5.98 14.70
C GLU A 37 -2.00 7.37 14.41
N GLN A 38 -0.68 7.51 14.21
CA GLN A 38 -0.05 8.78 13.84
C GLN A 38 -0.55 9.32 12.49
N LEU A 39 -0.90 8.43 11.55
CA LEU A 39 -1.49 8.77 10.26
C LEU A 39 -3.01 9.01 10.32
N GLY A 40 -3.62 8.83 11.50
CA GLY A 40 -5.07 8.96 11.71
C GLY A 40 -5.87 7.72 11.28
N PHE A 41 -5.22 6.57 11.11
CA PHE A 41 -5.88 5.29 10.87
C PHE A 41 -5.97 4.47 12.16
N PRO A 42 -7.13 3.86 12.46
CA PRO A 42 -7.25 2.99 13.62
C PRO A 42 -6.42 1.71 13.41
N GLY A 43 -5.66 1.31 14.43
CA GLY A 43 -4.80 0.11 14.36
C GLY A 43 -5.57 -1.20 14.20
N GLU A 44 -6.85 -1.20 14.54
CA GLU A 44 -7.77 -2.32 14.33
C GLU A 44 -9.10 -1.87 13.71
N LYS A 45 -9.84 -2.82 13.15
CA LYS A 45 -11.16 -2.56 12.57
C LYS A 45 -12.16 -2.27 13.68
N VAL A 46 -12.60 -1.02 13.78
CA VAL A 46 -13.66 -0.60 14.71
C VAL A 46 -15.03 -1.15 14.29
N GLU A 47 -15.93 -1.40 15.24
CA GLU A 47 -17.24 -2.00 14.98
C GLU A 47 -18.11 -1.13 14.07
N ASN A 48 -18.12 0.18 14.30
CA ASN A 48 -18.84 1.19 13.52
C ASN A 48 -18.01 1.76 12.35
N TRP A 49 -17.04 1.01 11.80
CA TRP A 49 -16.09 1.50 10.79
C TRP A 49 -16.78 2.14 9.59
N GLN A 50 -17.94 1.61 9.18
CA GLN A 50 -18.69 2.11 8.04
C GLN A 50 -19.20 3.53 8.30
N GLN A 51 -19.74 3.79 9.50
CA GLN A 51 -20.25 5.10 9.87
C GLN A 51 -19.11 6.12 9.98
N VAL A 52 -18.00 5.74 10.60
CA VAL A 52 -16.79 6.58 10.69
C VAL A 52 -16.26 6.96 9.30
N ALA A 53 -16.23 6.00 8.37
CA ALA A 53 -15.82 6.25 7.00
C ALA A 53 -16.78 7.22 6.27
N ILE A 54 -18.11 7.04 6.43
CA ILE A 54 -19.11 7.93 5.84
C ILE A 54 -18.94 9.37 6.36
N GLU A 55 -18.76 9.54 7.66
CA GLU A 55 -18.56 10.86 8.28
C GLU A 55 -17.28 11.52 7.76
N LYS A 56 -16.18 10.76 7.64
CA LYS A 56 -14.92 11.28 7.10
C LYS A 56 -15.03 11.65 5.64
N MET A 57 -15.79 10.88 4.84
CA MET A 57 -16.09 11.20 3.45
C MET A 57 -16.94 12.47 3.32
N ALA A 58 -17.94 12.66 4.18
CA ALA A 58 -18.75 13.86 4.22
C ALA A 58 -17.90 15.11 4.56
N GLU A 59 -17.03 15.00 5.58
CA GLU A 59 -16.08 16.05 5.94
C GLU A 59 -15.15 16.41 4.78
N THR A 60 -14.56 15.41 4.13
CA THR A 60 -13.58 15.60 3.05
C THR A 60 -14.22 16.24 1.82
N THR A 61 -15.39 15.75 1.44
CA THR A 61 -16.20 16.27 0.34
C THR A 61 -16.65 17.70 0.62
N SER A 62 -16.99 18.04 1.87
CA SER A 62 -17.35 19.41 2.26
C SER A 62 -16.16 20.37 2.20
N LYS A 63 -14.97 19.92 2.61
CA LYS A 63 -13.75 20.76 2.66
C LYS A 63 -13.12 20.98 1.29
N TYR A 64 -13.17 19.99 0.40
CA TYR A 64 -12.41 20.00 -0.84
C TYR A 64 -13.30 19.82 -2.07
N ARG A 65 -13.45 20.90 -2.85
CA ARG A 65 -14.14 20.87 -4.14
C ARG A 65 -13.50 19.91 -5.14
N SER A 66 -12.17 19.74 -5.08
CA SER A 66 -11.44 18.77 -5.93
C SER A 66 -11.95 17.34 -5.74
N VAL A 67 -12.28 16.95 -4.51
CA VAL A 67 -12.81 15.62 -4.20
C VAL A 67 -14.23 15.46 -4.72
N GLN A 68 -15.09 16.49 -4.55
CA GLN A 68 -16.43 16.48 -5.15
C GLN A 68 -16.37 16.26 -6.67
N VAL A 69 -15.52 17.01 -7.36
CA VAL A 69 -15.37 16.92 -8.82
C VAL A 69 -14.81 15.57 -9.24
N PHE A 70 -13.82 15.04 -8.51
CA PHE A 70 -13.27 13.71 -8.79
C PHE A 70 -14.29 12.59 -8.66
N LEU A 71 -15.24 12.68 -7.72
CA LEU A 71 -16.27 11.68 -7.48
C LEU A 71 -17.48 11.80 -8.42
N ASP A 72 -17.71 12.97 -9.00
CA ASP A 72 -18.81 13.26 -9.94
C ASP A 72 -18.40 13.05 -11.42
N ALA A 73 -17.10 12.89 -11.70
CA ALA A 73 -16.53 12.63 -13.02
C ALA A 73 -16.58 11.15 -13.40
#